data_AF-A0A173ZBY4-F1
#
_entry.id   AF-A0A173ZBY4-F1
#
_cell.length_a   1.000
_cell.length_b   1.000
_cell.length_c   1.000
_cell.angle_alpha   90.00
_cell.angle_beta   90.00
_cell.angle_gamma   90.00
#
_symmetry.space_group_name_H-M   'P 1'
#
loop_
_entity.id
_entity.type
_entity.pdbx_description
1 polymer ?
#
loop_
_entity_poly.entity_id
_entity_poly.type
_entity_poly.pdbx_seq_one_letter_code
_entity_poly.pdbx_strand_id
1 'polypeptide(L)'
;MKGKEHMIVGTTATATMGIGFLLTNTISSVIYLVPLILGGFIGSYMPDIDSHNSKARQFFNKFIVILIIALVIGYMLGMALSIDNIISFLNKHWDEYFPYILFFALVILGKLSPHRMFTHKWFGTILFCFSVYLIGNIYLTLGFSMGYILHIVCDRFSPKGKKLKFFEFKLPCRNTKNKITICW
;
A
#
# COMPACT_ATOMS: atom_id res chain seq x y z
N MET A 1 11.31 -6.24 12.01
CA MET A 1 11.16 -7.71 11.83
C MET A 1 11.46 -8.05 10.36
N LYS A 2 11.24 -9.26 9.87
CA LYS A 2 11.24 -9.56 8.42
C LYS A 2 9.83 -9.36 7.85
N GLY A 3 9.71 -9.00 6.56
CA GLY A 3 8.40 -8.79 5.93
C GLY A 3 7.42 -9.97 6.03
N LYS A 4 7.90 -11.23 6.12
CA LYS A 4 7.02 -12.39 6.37
C LYS A 4 6.40 -12.36 7.78
N GLU A 5 7.14 -11.89 8.77
CA GLU A 5 6.67 -11.81 10.16
C GLU A 5 5.62 -10.71 10.29
N HIS A 6 5.85 -9.54 9.65
CA HIS A 6 4.87 -8.46 9.59
C HIS A 6 3.56 -8.92 8.92
N MET A 7 3.66 -9.66 7.81
CA MET A 7 2.51 -10.25 7.14
C MET A 7 1.73 -11.19 8.08
N ILE A 8 2.40 -12.12 8.76
CA ILE A 8 1.73 -13.05 9.68
C ILE A 8 0.98 -12.26 10.76
N VAL A 9 1.64 -11.31 11.42
CA VAL A 9 1.02 -10.51 12.48
C VAL A 9 -0.23 -9.76 11.98
N GLY A 10 -0.13 -9.05 10.86
CA GLY A 10 -1.27 -8.29 10.37
C GLY A 10 -2.39 -9.17 9.82
N THR A 11 -2.07 -10.25 9.10
CA THR A 11 -3.10 -11.17 8.58
C THR A 11 -3.83 -11.87 9.73
N THR A 12 -3.10 -12.38 10.73
CA THR A 12 -3.70 -12.99 11.93
C THR A 12 -4.55 -11.98 12.69
N ALA A 13 -4.07 -10.75 12.91
CA ALA A 13 -4.86 -9.72 13.58
C ALA A 13 -6.16 -9.38 12.82
N THR A 14 -6.11 -9.27 11.50
CA THR A 14 -7.31 -9.03 10.69
C THR A 14 -8.27 -10.21 10.67
N ALA A 15 -7.77 -11.44 10.68
CA ALA A 15 -8.60 -12.64 10.79
C ALA A 15 -9.29 -12.70 12.17
N THR A 16 -8.55 -12.45 13.25
CA THR A 16 -9.12 -12.38 14.61
C THR A 16 -10.15 -11.25 14.74
N MET A 17 -9.87 -10.07 14.18
CA MET A 17 -10.83 -8.96 14.13
C MET A 17 -12.10 -9.36 13.37
N GLY A 18 -11.96 -10.03 12.23
CA GLY A 18 -13.09 -10.50 11.44
C GLY A 18 -13.94 -11.56 12.16
N ILE A 19 -13.30 -12.51 12.86
CA ILE A 19 -14.01 -13.48 13.72
C ILE A 19 -14.76 -12.73 14.83
N GLY A 20 -14.14 -11.75 15.48
CA GLY A 20 -14.78 -10.91 16.49
C GLY A 20 -16.00 -10.16 15.94
N PHE A 21 -15.91 -9.63 14.72
CA PHE A 21 -17.04 -8.98 14.05
C PHE A 21 -18.20 -9.93 13.71
N LEU A 22 -17.91 -11.19 13.38
CA LEU A 22 -18.95 -12.22 13.22
C LEU A 22 -19.62 -12.55 14.56
N LEU A 23 -18.82 -12.78 15.61
CA LEU A 23 -19.33 -13.13 16.95
C LEU A 23 -20.19 -12.03 17.57
N THR A 24 -19.89 -10.77 17.25
CA THR A 24 -20.63 -9.59 17.72
C THR A 24 -21.78 -9.18 16.79
N ASN A 25 -22.05 -9.94 15.71
CA ASN A 25 -23.02 -9.61 14.68
C ASN A 25 -22.81 -8.22 14.03
N THR A 26 -21.58 -7.69 14.08
CA THR A 26 -21.21 -6.44 13.39
C THR A 26 -21.13 -6.66 11.87
N ILE A 27 -20.76 -7.87 11.47
CA ILE A 27 -20.76 -8.31 10.07
C ILE A 27 -21.80 -9.42 9.91
N SER A 28 -22.73 -9.21 9.00
CA SER A 28 -23.83 -10.13 8.72
C SER A 28 -23.48 -11.27 7.76
N SER A 29 -22.33 -11.21 7.08
CA SER A 29 -21.90 -12.23 6.13
C SER A 29 -20.39 -12.48 6.15
N VAL A 30 -20.02 -13.76 6.06
CA VAL A 30 -18.63 -14.24 5.94
C VAL A 30 -17.95 -13.67 4.69
N ILE A 31 -18.70 -13.24 3.67
CA ILE A 31 -18.12 -12.68 2.45
C ILE A 31 -17.25 -11.43 2.70
N TYR A 32 -17.54 -10.69 3.77
CA TYR A 32 -16.78 -9.49 4.15
C TYR A 32 -15.45 -9.79 4.86
N LEU A 33 -15.20 -11.04 5.28
CA LEU A 33 -13.90 -11.47 5.78
C LEU A 33 -12.83 -11.46 4.69
N VAL A 34 -13.21 -11.77 3.45
CA VAL A 34 -12.27 -11.84 2.31
C VAL A 34 -11.57 -10.49 2.09
N PRO A 35 -12.29 -9.36 1.86
CA PRO A 35 -11.63 -8.07 1.72
C PRO A 35 -10.88 -7.64 2.99
N LEU A 36 -11.37 -8.00 4.18
CA LEU A 36 -10.71 -7.69 5.45
C LEU A 36 -9.32 -8.34 5.57
N ILE A 37 -9.24 -9.64 5.31
CA ILE A 37 -7.99 -10.42 5.39
C ILE A 37 -7.04 -10.00 4.26
N LEU A 38 -7.55 -9.82 3.04
CA LEU A 38 -6.77 -9.30 1.92
C LEU A 38 -6.19 -7.92 2.21
N GLY A 39 -6.99 -7.04 2.81
CA GLY A 39 -6.54 -5.74 3.29
C GLY A 39 -5.39 -5.89 4.26
N GLY A 40 -5.55 -6.73 5.30
CA GLY A 40 -4.50 -7.03 6.28
C GLY A 40 -3.20 -7.50 5.66
N PHE A 41 -3.29 -8.44 4.72
CA PHE A 41 -2.14 -8.95 3.97
C PHE A 41 -1.42 -7.84 3.20
N ILE A 42 -2.14 -7.05 2.41
CA ILE A 42 -1.57 -5.97 1.59
C ILE A 42 -0.98 -4.86 2.48
N GLY A 43 -1.74 -4.42 3.49
CA GLY A 43 -1.35 -3.36 4.41
C GLY A 43 -0.10 -3.73 5.21
N SER A 44 0.07 -5.00 5.58
CA SER A 44 1.27 -5.48 6.29
C SER A 44 2.54 -5.45 5.46
N TYR A 45 2.42 -5.54 4.12
CA TYR A 45 3.56 -5.47 3.22
C TYR A 45 3.85 -4.06 2.72
N MET A 46 2.85 -3.18 2.73
CA MET A 46 2.96 -1.87 2.11
C MET A 46 4.10 -1.00 2.66
N PRO A 47 4.33 -0.89 3.99
CA PRO A 47 5.40 -0.03 4.50
C PRO A 47 6.80 -0.41 3.99
N ASP A 48 7.02 -1.72 3.80
CA ASP A 48 8.27 -2.33 3.33
C ASP A 48 8.57 -2.07 1.85
N ILE A 49 7.69 -1.40 1.10
CA ILE A 49 7.92 -1.03 -0.30
C ILE A 49 9.20 -0.19 -0.48
N ASP A 50 9.60 0.53 0.56
CA ASP A 50 10.80 1.37 0.64
C ASP A 50 12.12 0.58 0.86
N SER A 51 12.03 -0.73 1.04
CA SER A 51 13.17 -1.61 1.31
C SER A 51 13.59 -2.37 0.06
N HIS A 52 14.86 -2.26 -0.34
CA HIS A 52 15.40 -2.82 -1.59
C HIS A 52 15.15 -4.32 -1.77
N ASN A 53 15.21 -5.09 -0.68
CA ASN A 53 15.07 -6.54 -0.71
C ASN A 53 13.69 -7.04 -0.25
N SER A 54 12.70 -6.15 -0.12
CA SER A 54 11.37 -6.56 0.31
C SER A 54 10.61 -7.30 -0.79
N LYS A 55 9.75 -8.22 -0.37
CA LYS A 55 8.83 -8.91 -1.27
C LYS A 55 7.87 -7.93 -1.95
N ALA A 56 7.41 -6.89 -1.24
CA ALA A 56 6.54 -5.86 -1.77
C ALA A 56 7.15 -5.17 -2.99
N ARG A 57 8.42 -4.75 -2.87
CA ARG A 57 9.14 -4.10 -3.96
C ARG A 57 9.45 -5.03 -5.13
N GLN A 58 9.85 -6.27 -4.86
CA GLN A 58 10.07 -7.27 -5.91
C GLN A 58 8.79 -7.57 -6.70
N PHE A 59 7.67 -7.72 -5.99
CA PHE A 59 6.36 -7.90 -6.62
C PHE A 59 5.97 -6.69 -7.47
N PHE A 60 6.11 -5.48 -6.93
CA PHE A 60 5.81 -4.26 -7.67
C PHE A 60 6.66 -4.12 -8.94
N ASN A 61 7.97 -4.42 -8.86
CA ASN A 61 8.83 -4.38 -10.04
C ASN A 61 8.40 -5.40 -11.10
N LYS A 62 8.01 -6.63 -10.71
CA LYS A 62 7.47 -7.63 -11.65
C LYS A 62 6.17 -7.16 -12.28
N PHE A 63 5.28 -6.57 -11.50
CA PHE A 63 4.02 -6.00 -12.00
C PHE A 63 4.28 -4.92 -13.05
N ILE A 64 5.21 -3.99 -12.80
CA ILE A 64 5.59 -2.95 -13.77
C ILE A 64 6.16 -3.55 -15.05
N VAL A 65 7.03 -4.57 -14.96
CA VAL A 65 7.57 -5.25 -16.16
C VAL A 65 6.46 -5.91 -16.97
N ILE A 66 5.54 -6.63 -16.32
CA ILE A 66 4.39 -7.25 -16.99
C ILE A 66 3.50 -6.19 -17.65
N LEU A 67 3.24 -5.07 -16.98
CA LEU A 67 2.47 -3.95 -17.52
C LEU A 67 3.13 -3.37 -18.78
N ILE A 68 4.44 -3.14 -18.75
CA ILE A 68 5.18 -2.64 -19.92
C ILE A 68 5.09 -3.63 -21.08
N ILE A 69 5.28 -4.93 -20.83
CA ILE A 69 5.16 -5.97 -21.86
C ILE A 69 3.75 -5.97 -22.47
N ALA A 70 2.70 -5.88 -21.63
CA ALA A 70 1.32 -5.84 -22.09
C ALA A 70 1.05 -4.61 -22.97
N LEU A 71 1.57 -3.44 -22.60
CA LEU A 71 1.45 -2.21 -23.40
C LEU A 71 2.17 -2.34 -24.75
N VAL A 72 3.38 -2.93 -24.77
CA VAL A 72 4.14 -3.17 -26.00
C VAL A 72 3.40 -4.14 -26.92
N ILE A 73 2.90 -5.26 -26.40
CA ILE A 73 2.10 -6.22 -27.18
C ILE A 73 0.84 -5.55 -27.72
N GLY A 74 0.15 -4.77 -26.90
CA GLY A 74 -1.05 -4.06 -27.32
C GLY A 74 -0.79 -3.07 -28.46
N TYR A 75 0.31 -2.32 -28.36
CA TYR A 75 0.75 -1.45 -29.44
C TYR A 75 1.09 -2.23 -30.72
N MET A 76 1.83 -3.35 -30.60
CA MET A 76 2.19 -4.22 -31.74
C MET A 76 0.97 -4.84 -32.42
N LEU A 77 -0.11 -5.12 -31.67
CA LEU A 77 -1.39 -5.62 -32.20
C LEU A 77 -2.24 -4.52 -32.86
N GLY A 78 -1.72 -3.30 -32.98
CA GLY A 78 -2.43 -2.19 -33.61
C GLY A 78 -3.53 -1.60 -32.73
N MET A 79 -3.55 -1.89 -31.42
CA MET A 79 -4.41 -1.14 -30.50
C MET A 79 -3.91 0.30 -30.45
N ALA A 80 -4.62 1.20 -31.14
CA ALA A 80 -4.30 2.61 -31.18
C ALA A 80 -4.48 3.22 -29.78
N LEU A 81 -3.40 3.22 -29.00
CA LEU A 81 -3.28 3.99 -27.77
C LEU A 81 -3.09 5.48 -28.14
N SER A 82 -4.16 6.12 -28.61
CA SER A 82 -4.16 7.57 -28.76
C SER A 82 -4.16 8.22 -27.38
N ILE A 83 -3.25 9.18 -27.19
CA ILE A 83 -3.17 9.99 -25.96
C ILE A 83 -4.51 10.70 -25.71
N ASP A 84 -5.17 11.18 -26.76
CA ASP A 84 -6.47 11.86 -26.65
C ASP A 84 -7.56 10.92 -26.14
N ASN A 85 -7.55 9.67 -26.58
CA ASN A 85 -8.50 8.66 -26.11
C ASN A 85 -8.25 8.33 -24.63
N ILE A 86 -6.99 8.26 -24.20
CA ILE A 86 -6.64 8.02 -22.78
C ILE A 86 -7.08 9.20 -21.92
N ILE A 87 -6.82 10.44 -22.36
CA ILE A 87 -7.22 11.65 -21.64
C ILE A 87 -8.75 11.73 -21.54
N SER A 88 -9.46 11.50 -22.65
CA SER A 88 -10.92 11.50 -22.68
C SER A 88 -11.50 10.43 -21.75
N PHE A 89 -10.94 9.22 -21.77
CA PHE A 89 -11.33 8.14 -20.86
C PHE A 89 -11.11 8.52 -19.39
N LEU A 90 -9.93 9.04 -19.05
CA LEU A 90 -9.61 9.46 -17.69
C LEU A 90 -10.49 10.61 -17.21
N ASN A 91 -10.81 11.58 -18.07
CA ASN A 91 -11.72 12.67 -17.72
C ASN A 91 -13.14 12.16 -17.46
N LYS A 92 -13.61 11.20 -18.26
CA LYS A 92 -14.94 10.61 -18.10
C LYS A 92 -15.06 9.77 -16.82
N HIS A 93 -14.01 9.05 -16.45
CA HIS A 93 -13.99 8.11 -15.33
C HIS A 93 -13.08 8.57 -14.18
N TRP A 94 -12.87 9.88 -14.04
CA TRP A 94 -11.90 10.43 -13.09
C TRP A 94 -12.19 9.98 -11.66
N ASP A 95 -13.44 10.11 -11.22
CA ASP A 95 -13.84 9.76 -9.85
C ASP A 95 -13.67 8.27 -9.55
N GLU A 96 -13.86 7.41 -10.56
CA GLU A 96 -13.68 5.96 -10.43
C GLU A 96 -12.19 5.57 -10.33
N TYR A 97 -11.33 6.19 -11.14
CA TYR A 97 -9.92 5.81 -11.24
C TYR A 97 -8.98 6.59 -10.30
N PHE A 98 -9.40 7.77 -9.84
CA PHE A 98 -8.60 8.63 -8.98
C PHE A 98 -8.04 7.93 -7.73
N PRO A 99 -8.82 7.12 -6.97
CA PRO A 99 -8.32 6.41 -5.79
C PRO A 99 -7.15 5.47 -6.12
N TYR A 100 -7.25 4.75 -7.24
CA TYR A 100 -6.21 3.83 -7.70
C TYR A 100 -4.97 4.59 -8.17
N ILE A 101 -5.14 5.68 -8.93
CA ILE A 101 -4.03 6.54 -9.37
C ILE A 101 -3.28 7.10 -8.17
N LEU A 102 -4.01 7.61 -7.16
CA LEU A 102 -3.43 8.13 -5.93
C LEU A 102 -2.64 7.04 -5.20
N PHE A 103 -3.22 5.84 -5.04
CA PHE A 103 -2.55 4.72 -4.40
C PHE A 103 -1.26 4.32 -5.14
N PHE A 104 -1.30 4.19 -6.47
CA PHE A 104 -0.11 3.88 -7.28
C PHE A 104 0.96 4.96 -7.18
N ALA A 105 0.58 6.24 -7.21
CA ALA A 105 1.50 7.35 -7.00
C ALA A 105 2.18 7.26 -5.63
N LEU A 106 1.42 6.96 -4.56
CA LEU A 106 1.97 6.76 -3.22
C LEU A 106 2.91 5.56 -3.14
N VAL A 107 2.62 4.45 -3.81
CA VAL A 107 3.50 3.27 -3.89
C VAL A 107 4.83 3.63 -4.55
N ILE A 108 4.81 4.37 -5.66
CA ILE A 108 6.02 4.85 -6.35
C ILE A 108 6.82 5.77 -5.43
N LEU A 109 6.17 6.75 -4.82
CA LEU A 109 6.80 7.68 -3.88
C LEU A 109 7.38 6.96 -2.65
N GLY A 110 6.69 5.94 -2.15
CA GLY A 110 7.15 5.07 -1.08
C GLY A 110 8.40 4.29 -1.48
N LYS A 111 8.41 3.66 -2.66
CA LYS A 111 9.56 2.92 -3.20
C LYS A 111 10.80 3.80 -3.34
N LEU A 112 10.62 5.04 -3.83
CA LEU A 112 11.71 6.00 -4.04
C LEU A 112 12.19 6.65 -2.74
N SER A 113 11.44 6.52 -1.65
CA SER A 113 11.78 7.09 -0.35
C SER A 113 12.83 6.24 0.38
N PRO A 114 13.72 6.85 1.18
CA PRO A 114 14.63 6.08 2.02
C PRO A 114 13.88 5.20 3.03
N HIS A 115 14.44 4.03 3.32
CA HIS A 115 13.83 3.05 4.22
C HIS A 115 13.47 3.67 5.59
N ARG A 116 12.24 3.40 6.04
CA ARG A 116 11.62 3.87 7.30
C ARG A 116 11.43 5.39 7.41
N MET A 117 11.44 6.10 6.28
CA MET A 117 11.05 7.50 6.22
C MET A 117 9.55 7.58 5.90
N PHE A 118 9.17 8.12 4.75
CA PHE A 118 7.79 8.46 4.37
C PHE A 118 6.74 7.39 4.75
N THR A 119 6.96 6.13 4.40
CA THR A 119 6.01 5.02 4.63
C THR A 119 5.83 4.64 6.10
N HIS A 120 6.77 4.99 6.98
CA HIS A 120 6.74 4.65 8.40
C HIS A 120 6.45 5.87 9.30
N LYS A 121 6.08 7.01 8.70
CA LYS A 121 5.62 8.21 9.41
C LYS A 121 4.11 8.36 9.31
N TRP A 122 3.54 9.03 10.31
CA TRP A 122 2.10 9.26 10.39
C TRP A 122 1.50 9.81 9.10
N PHE A 123 2.17 10.77 8.45
CA PHE A 123 1.67 11.38 7.22
C PHE A 123 1.56 10.38 6.06
N GLY A 124 2.61 9.58 5.82
CA GLY A 124 2.56 8.54 4.79
C GLY A 124 1.52 7.46 5.14
N THR A 125 1.47 7.02 6.40
CA THR A 125 0.47 6.06 6.87
C THR A 125 -0.96 6.52 6.60
N ILE A 126 -1.28 7.78 6.93
CA ILE A 126 -2.61 8.36 6.69
C ILE A 126 -2.89 8.41 5.19
N LEU A 127 -1.96 8.87 4.36
CA LEU A 127 -2.15 8.94 2.90
C LEU A 127 -2.43 7.55 2.30
N PHE A 128 -1.67 6.53 2.70
CA PHE A 128 -1.90 5.15 2.25
C PHE A 128 -3.27 4.63 2.70
N CYS A 129 -3.63 4.79 3.98
CA CYS A 129 -4.94 4.33 4.47
C CYS A 129 -6.10 5.10 3.81
N PHE A 130 -5.94 6.41 3.62
CA PHE A 130 -6.91 7.28 2.97
C PHE A 130 -7.12 6.91 1.50
N SER A 131 -6.04 6.65 0.75
CA SER A 131 -6.17 6.21 -0.64
C SER A 131 -6.93 4.87 -0.77
N VAL A 132 -6.73 3.93 0.14
CA VAL A 132 -7.51 2.68 0.17
C VAL A 132 -8.96 2.91 0.60
N TYR A 133 -9.21 3.84 1.53
CA TYR A 133 -10.55 4.26 1.90
C TYR A 133 -11.35 4.80 0.70
N LEU A 134 -10.71 5.62 -0.14
CA LEU A 134 -11.32 6.16 -1.35
C LEU A 134 -11.69 5.10 -2.40
N ILE A 135 -11.11 3.89 -2.35
CA ILE A 135 -11.52 2.76 -3.23
C ILE A 135 -12.96 2.30 -2.90
N GLY A 136 -13.48 2.63 -1.71
CA GLY A 136 -14.90 2.43 -1.36
C GLY A 136 -15.23 1.12 -0.66
N ASN A 137 -14.25 0.23 -0.40
CA ASN A 137 -14.46 -0.97 0.40
C ASN A 137 -13.99 -0.76 1.84
N ILE A 138 -14.95 -0.58 2.76
CA ILE A 138 -14.66 -0.32 4.17
C ILE A 138 -13.91 -1.47 4.85
N TYR A 139 -14.25 -2.72 4.54
CA TYR A 139 -13.59 -3.89 5.13
C TYR A 139 -12.15 -4.03 4.64
N LEU A 140 -11.91 -3.80 3.35
CA LEU A 140 -10.56 -3.72 2.79
C LEU A 140 -9.74 -2.63 3.49
N THR A 141 -10.34 -1.46 3.72
CA THR A 141 -9.70 -0.32 4.38
C THR A 141 -9.34 -0.62 5.83
N LEU A 142 -10.27 -1.20 6.59
CA LEU A 142 -10.04 -1.60 7.98
C LEU A 142 -8.92 -2.64 8.06
N GLY A 143 -8.97 -3.65 7.19
CA GLY A 143 -7.94 -4.66 7.09
C GLY A 143 -6.56 -4.06 6.77
N PHE A 144 -6.51 -3.25 5.71
CA PHE A 144 -5.30 -2.57 5.27
C PHE A 144 -4.71 -1.69 6.37
N SER A 145 -5.53 -0.86 6.98
CA SER A 145 -5.10 0.05 8.06
C SER A 145 -4.56 -0.73 9.25
N MET A 146 -5.25 -1.81 9.66
CA MET A 146 -4.80 -2.66 10.76
C MET A 146 -3.45 -3.31 10.45
N GLY A 147 -3.28 -3.91 9.28
CA GLY A 147 -2.02 -4.51 8.84
C GLY A 147 -0.87 -3.48 8.78
N TYR A 148 -1.14 -2.30 8.23
CA TYR A 148 -0.16 -1.22 8.09
C TYR A 148 0.28 -0.67 9.46
N ILE A 149 -0.66 -0.40 10.35
CA ILE A 149 -0.38 0.11 11.70
C ILE A 149 0.41 -0.94 12.48
N LEU A 150 -0.03 -2.20 12.46
CA LEU A 150 0.68 -3.28 13.15
C LEU A 150 2.10 -3.47 12.62
N HIS A 151 2.32 -3.30 11.32
CA HIS A 151 3.67 -3.32 10.77
C HIS A 151 4.57 -2.29 11.47
N ILE A 152 4.12 -1.03 11.56
CA ILE A 152 4.87 0.05 12.21
C ILE A 152 5.07 -0.23 13.70
N VAL A 153 4.03 -0.69 14.39
CA VAL A 153 4.10 -1.05 15.81
C VAL A 153 5.16 -2.14 16.03
N CYS A 154 5.09 -3.23 15.27
CA CYS A 154 6.08 -4.30 15.31
C CYS A 154 7.49 -3.79 15.05
N ASP A 155 7.66 -2.89 14.08
CA ASP A 155 8.98 -2.35 13.77
C ASP A 155 9.50 -1.42 14.87
N ARG A 156 8.63 -0.61 15.50
CA ARG A 156 8.98 0.23 16.66
C ARG A 156 9.48 -0.59 17.85
N PHE A 157 8.88 -1.75 18.11
CA PHE A 157 9.29 -2.66 19.19
C PHE A 157 10.41 -3.62 18.80
N SER A 158 10.78 -3.68 17.52
CA SER A 158 11.90 -4.50 17.04
C SER A 158 13.25 -3.84 17.37
N PRO A 159 14.32 -4.61 17.66
CA PRO A 159 15.66 -4.07 17.91
C PRO A 159 16.17 -3.12 16.81
N LYS A 160 15.77 -3.37 15.55
CA LYS A 160 16.16 -2.56 14.39
C LYS A 160 15.39 -1.23 14.29
N GLY A 161 14.24 -1.09 14.93
CA GLY A 161 13.38 0.09 14.82
C GLY A 161 13.30 0.96 16.08
N LYS A 162 14.19 0.77 17.06
CA LYS A 162 14.30 1.64 18.25
C LYS A 162 14.38 3.14 17.93
N LYS A 163 14.94 3.50 16.77
CA LYS A 163 15.08 4.90 16.29
C LYS A 163 13.89 5.39 15.44
N LEU A 164 12.86 4.58 15.21
CA LEU A 164 11.68 4.95 14.41
C LEU A 164 10.83 5.97 15.17
N LYS A 165 10.81 7.22 14.70
CA LYS A 165 9.96 8.29 15.23
C LYS A 165 8.67 8.40 14.40
N PHE A 166 7.58 7.78 14.82
CA PHE A 166 6.34 7.73 14.03
C PHE A 166 5.70 9.11 13.81
N PHE A 167 5.64 9.93 14.88
CA PHE A 167 5.02 11.27 14.86
C PHE A 167 5.84 12.35 14.12
N GLU A 168 7.02 12.02 13.61
CA GLU A 168 7.81 12.95 12.80
C GLU A 168 7.17 13.10 11.41
N PHE A 169 6.90 14.33 10.98
CA PHE A 169 6.43 14.59 9.62
C PHE A 169 7.56 14.35 8.60
N LYS A 170 7.29 13.55 7.56
CA LYS A 170 8.18 13.37 6.41
C LYS A 170 7.40 13.37 5.12
N LEU A 171 7.86 14.17 4.17
CA LEU A 171 7.46 14.08 2.78
C LEU A 171 8.17 12.91 2.09
N PRO A 172 7.64 12.44 0.94
CA PRO A 172 8.32 11.50 0.07
C PRO A 172 9.75 11.92 -0.26
N CYS A 173 10.63 10.95 -0.44
CA CYS A 173 12.03 11.13 -0.83
C CYS A 173 12.83 12.04 0.12
N ARG A 174 12.40 12.23 1.37
CA ARG A 174 13.16 12.98 2.39
C ARG A 174 13.87 12.03 3.34
N ASN A 175 15.16 12.27 3.57
CA ASN A 175 15.93 11.54 4.57
C ASN A 175 15.76 12.11 5.99
N THR A 176 16.51 11.56 6.96
CA THR A 176 16.49 12.01 8.36
C THR A 176 16.83 13.49 8.52
N LYS A 177 17.69 14.05 7.67
CA LYS A 177 18.09 15.46 7.65
C LYS A 177 17.15 16.35 6.82
N ASN A 178 15.99 15.84 6.41
CA ASN A 178 15.05 16.52 5.50
C ASN A 178 15.67 16.92 4.14
N LYS A 179 16.77 16.29 3.72
CA LYS A 179 17.30 16.47 2.37
C LYS A 179 16.61 15.50 1.42
N ILE A 180 16.46 15.91 0.16
CA ILE A 180 15.93 15.06 -0.90
C ILE A 180 16.94 13.94 -1.15
N THR A 181 16.48 12.70 -1.16
CA THR A 181 17.27 11.49 -1.41
C THR A 181 16.36 10.47 -2.07
N ILE A 182 16.77 10.00 -3.25
CA ILE A 182 16.02 9.04 -4.06
C ILE A 182 16.70 7.68 -3.96
N CYS A 183 15.94 6.66 -3.58
CA CYS A 183 16.39 5.27 -3.51
C CYS A 183 15.82 4.49 -4.71
N TRP A 184 16.67 4.25 -5.72
CA TRP A 184 16.32 3.50 -6.93
C TRP A 184 16.07 2.03 -6.66
#